data_AF-A0A9W6L1F8-F1
#
_entry.id   AF-A0A9W6L1F8-F1
#
_cell.length_a   1.000
_cell.length_b   1.000
_cell.length_c   1.000
_cell.angle_alpha   90.00
_cell.angle_beta   90.00
_cell.angle_gamma   90.00
#
_symmetry.space_group_name_H-M   'P 1'
#
loop_
_entity.id
_entity.type
_entity.pdbx_description
1 polymer ?
#
loop_
_entity_poly.entity_id
_entity_poly.type
_entity_poly.pdbx_seq_one_letter_code
_entity_poly.pdbx_strand_id
1 'polypeptide(L)'
;MIPPNPADPAGPDAAVAGLAREVEGLRRQVAPLPARVDVLSELLAELGEAVAALNARKQPTPAPSWLMAPTDVEVTSRLLDELAGWLAQVYLRYPDAVESLPDCWCWHPHVVEELLWLGHAWSAAYQGPAASVALAGDWHDRQRPGVVRRIKATVGVCSRENHQTRPGWPDQITGAPTVPSEADLDRISRWWADAREEPAPEPPASDSPISTVLRGGAR
;
A
#
# COMPACT_ATOMS: atom_id res chain seq x y z
N MET A 1 75.06 61.70 14.25
CA MET A 1 74.14 61.40 15.38
C MET A 1 72.88 60.80 14.77
N ILE A 2 72.81 59.47 14.70
CA ILE A 2 71.68 58.70 14.16
C ILE A 2 70.93 58.14 15.37
N PRO A 3 69.59 58.26 15.47
CA PRO A 3 68.86 57.69 16.59
C PRO A 3 68.86 56.15 16.50
N PRO A 4 68.94 55.42 17.63
CA PRO A 4 68.80 53.97 17.59
C PRO A 4 67.37 53.60 17.18
N ASN A 5 67.27 52.65 16.25
CA ASN A 5 66.03 51.99 15.86
C ASN A 5 65.45 51.26 17.09
N PRO A 6 64.15 51.41 17.44
CA PRO A 6 63.56 50.64 18.53
C PRO A 6 63.66 49.14 18.21
N ALA A 7 64.13 48.38 19.20
CA ALA A 7 64.27 46.94 19.12
C ALA A 7 62.94 46.27 18.72
N ASP A 8 63.04 45.35 17.78
CA ASP A 8 61.95 44.51 17.31
C ASP A 8 61.49 43.58 18.46
N PRO A 9 60.25 43.68 18.96
CA PRO A 9 59.87 43.05 20.22
C PRO A 9 59.33 41.62 20.02
N ALA A 10 60.12 40.71 19.44
CA ALA A 10 59.93 39.26 19.58
C ALA A 10 61.12 38.48 18.99
N GLY A 11 62.03 38.00 19.85
CA GLY A 11 63.00 36.98 19.43
C GLY A 11 62.32 35.65 19.08
N PRO A 12 63.00 34.75 18.33
CA PRO A 12 62.48 33.44 17.92
C PRO A 12 61.86 32.61 19.06
N ASP A 13 62.34 32.76 20.30
CA ASP A 13 61.79 32.10 21.49
C ASP A 13 60.35 32.53 21.83
N ALA A 14 59.97 33.79 21.56
CA ALA A 14 58.61 34.28 21.81
C ALA A 14 57.60 33.68 20.82
N ALA A 15 58.00 33.49 19.56
CA ALA A 15 57.19 32.83 18.54
C ALA A 15 57.01 31.33 18.84
N VAL A 16 58.07 30.64 19.27
CA VAL A 16 58.01 29.24 19.71
C VAL A 16 57.11 29.07 20.94
N ALA A 17 57.19 29.99 21.90
CA ALA A 17 56.32 30.01 23.08
C ALA A 17 54.84 30.33 22.74
N GLY A 18 54.60 31.10 21.67
CA GLY A 18 53.26 31.31 21.11
C GLY A 18 52.68 30.03 20.53
N LEU A 19 53.43 29.37 19.65
CA LEU A 19 53.03 28.10 19.03
C LEU A 19 52.81 26.99 20.07
N ALA A 20 53.65 26.90 21.10
CA ALA A 20 53.48 25.93 22.18
C ALA A 20 52.14 26.10 22.91
N ARG A 21 51.69 27.35 23.12
CA ARG A 21 50.39 27.66 23.74
C ARG A 21 49.23 27.33 22.82
N GLU A 22 49.36 27.58 21.52
CA GLU A 22 48.35 27.20 20.53
C GLU A 22 48.21 25.68 20.41
N VAL A 23 49.33 24.95 20.37
CA VAL A 23 49.35 23.47 20.36
C VAL A 23 48.74 22.90 21.63
N GLU A 24 49.04 23.48 22.80
CA GLU A 24 48.41 23.07 24.06
C GLU A 24 46.91 23.38 24.07
N GLY A 25 46.49 24.53 23.53
CA GLY A 25 45.09 24.89 23.33
C GLY A 25 44.36 23.90 22.42
N LEU A 26 44.95 23.54 21.28
CA LEU A 26 44.42 22.55 20.35
C LEU A 26 44.36 21.15 20.98
N ARG A 27 45.39 20.73 21.72
CA ARG A 27 45.40 19.46 22.46
C ARG A 27 44.25 19.37 23.45
N ARG A 28 43.97 20.44 24.20
CA ARG A 28 42.83 20.49 25.13
C ARG A 28 41.48 20.43 24.43
N GLN A 29 41.37 21.00 23.22
CA GLN A 29 40.15 20.94 22.42
C GLN A 29 39.93 19.56 21.76
N VAL A 30 41.01 18.88 21.35
CA VAL A 30 40.97 17.58 20.68
C VAL A 30 40.87 16.40 21.68
N ALA A 31 41.49 16.52 22.86
CA ALA A 31 41.48 15.48 23.89
C ALA A 31 40.08 14.92 24.26
N PRO A 32 38.99 15.72 24.33
CA PRO A 32 37.65 15.19 24.61
C PRO A 32 36.93 14.60 23.38
N LEU A 33 37.44 14.77 22.16
CA LEU A 33 36.75 14.30 20.95
C LEU A 33 36.57 12.77 20.92
N PRO A 34 37.55 11.93 21.28
CA PRO A 34 37.36 10.47 21.32
C PRO A 34 36.18 10.08 22.23
N ALA A 35 36.13 10.59 23.46
CA ALA A 35 35.04 10.31 24.38
C ALA A 35 33.67 10.78 23.85
N ARG A 36 33.62 11.91 23.12
CA ARG A 36 32.38 12.37 22.46
C ARG A 36 31.96 11.46 21.31
N VAL A 37 32.93 10.92 20.55
CA VAL A 37 32.68 9.95 19.49
C VAL A 37 32.20 8.62 20.06
N ASP A 38 32.75 8.18 21.19
CA ASP A 38 32.33 6.97 21.89
C ASP A 38 30.87 7.09 22.34
N VAL A 39 30.52 8.19 23.02
CA VAL A 39 29.13 8.46 23.44
C VAL A 39 28.18 8.54 22.25
N LEU A 40 28.59 9.17 21.14
CA LEU A 40 27.76 9.24 19.94
C LEU A 40 27.56 7.85 19.31
N SER A 41 28.60 7.01 19.35
CA SER A 41 28.58 5.64 18.82
C SER A 41 27.66 4.74 19.65
N GLU A 42 27.69 4.88 20.97
CA GLU A 42 26.76 4.19 21.88
C GLU A 42 25.31 4.61 21.62
N LEU A 43 25.03 5.92 21.52
CA LEU A 43 23.69 6.41 21.20
C LEU A 43 23.19 5.96 19.82
N LEU A 44 24.08 5.89 18.82
CA LEU A 44 23.76 5.36 17.50
C LEU A 44 23.45 3.86 17.55
N ALA A 45 24.18 3.10 18.35
CA ALA A 45 23.93 1.68 18.55
C ALA A 45 22.58 1.45 19.24
N GLU A 46 22.28 2.19 20.31
CA GLU A 46 21.00 2.14 21.02
C GLU A 46 19.82 2.52 20.12
N LEU A 47 19.98 3.59 19.31
CA LEU A 47 18.97 3.98 18.34
C LEU A 47 18.79 2.91 17.25
N GLY A 48 19.89 2.30 16.79
CA GLY A 48 19.88 1.20 15.83
C GLY A 48 19.11 -0.02 16.36
N GLU A 49 19.39 -0.43 17.59
CA GLU A 49 18.67 -1.48 18.32
C GLU A 49 17.18 -1.15 18.48
N ALA A 50 16.85 0.09 18.87
CA ALA A 50 15.46 0.52 19.01
C ALA A 50 14.70 0.48 17.67
N VAL A 51 15.32 0.95 16.59
CA VAL A 51 14.74 0.90 15.23
C VAL A 51 14.59 -0.54 14.76
N ALA A 52 15.58 -1.40 15.00
CA ALA A 52 15.50 -2.83 14.67
C ALA A 52 14.37 -3.52 15.44
N ALA A 53 14.24 -3.25 16.75
CA ALA A 53 13.17 -3.78 17.58
C ALA A 53 11.77 -3.29 17.14
N LEU A 54 11.64 -2.03 16.71
CA LEU A 54 10.40 -1.50 16.15
C LEU A 54 10.04 -2.16 14.82
N ASN A 55 11.03 -2.36 13.93
CA ASN A 55 10.83 -3.06 12.66
C ASN A 55 10.48 -4.54 12.86
N ALA A 56 11.10 -5.22 13.83
CA ALA A 56 10.81 -6.62 14.14
C ALA A 56 9.39 -6.84 14.69
N ARG A 57 8.82 -5.83 15.34
CA ARG A 57 7.43 -5.86 15.84
C ARG A 57 6.41 -5.38 14.81
N LYS A 58 6.85 -4.93 13.63
CA LYS A 58 5.94 -4.43 12.61
C LYS A 58 5.09 -5.58 12.09
N GLN A 59 3.84 -5.59 12.53
CA GLN A 59 2.84 -6.50 11.99
C GLN A 59 2.76 -6.27 10.47
N PRO A 60 2.48 -7.32 9.67
CA PRO A 60 2.22 -7.14 8.25
C PRO A 60 1.17 -6.05 8.09
N THR A 61 1.48 -4.99 7.34
CA THR A 61 0.47 -4.00 7.00
C THR A 61 -0.63 -4.75 6.24
N PRO A 62 -1.90 -4.71 6.69
CA PRO A 62 -2.98 -5.33 5.93
C PRO A 62 -2.99 -4.74 4.53
N ALA A 63 -3.19 -5.59 3.52
CA ALA A 63 -3.39 -5.09 2.17
C ALA A 63 -4.61 -4.15 2.17
N PRO A 64 -4.50 -2.92 1.62
CA PRO A 64 -5.65 -2.06 1.53
C PRO A 64 -6.70 -2.69 0.62
N SER A 65 -7.97 -2.45 0.94
CA SER A 65 -9.11 -2.93 0.18
C SER A 65 -9.94 -1.74 -0.27
N TRP A 66 -10.18 -1.65 -1.58
CA TRP A 66 -11.13 -0.73 -2.18
C TRP A 66 -12.56 -1.03 -1.73
N LEU A 67 -12.92 -2.32 -1.64
CA LEU A 67 -14.26 -2.74 -1.24
C LEU A 67 -14.59 -2.36 0.22
N MET A 68 -13.57 -2.17 1.05
CA MET A 68 -13.69 -1.70 2.44
C MET A 68 -13.00 -0.33 2.64
N ALA A 69 -12.84 0.46 1.58
CA ALA A 69 -12.20 1.76 1.68
C ALA A 69 -13.05 2.73 2.55
N PRO A 70 -12.40 3.68 3.25
CA PRO A 70 -13.13 4.73 3.96
C PRO A 70 -14.07 5.49 3.03
N THR A 71 -15.22 5.93 3.54
CA THR A 71 -16.19 6.72 2.76
C THR A 71 -15.80 8.19 2.61
N ASP A 72 -14.56 8.55 2.96
CA ASP A 72 -14.01 9.89 2.84
C ASP A 72 -13.49 10.12 1.41
N VAL A 73 -14.05 11.12 0.74
CA VAL A 73 -13.76 11.41 -0.67
C VAL A 73 -12.30 11.76 -0.92
N GLU A 74 -11.65 12.49 -0.01
CA GLU A 74 -10.25 12.90 -0.15
C GLU A 74 -9.32 11.70 0.00
N VAL A 75 -9.63 10.80 0.94
CA VAL A 75 -8.90 9.55 1.12
C VAL A 75 -9.05 8.65 -0.11
N THR A 76 -10.28 8.46 -0.61
CA THR A 76 -10.51 7.61 -1.79
C THR A 76 -9.92 8.19 -3.07
N SER A 77 -9.94 9.51 -3.23
CA SER A 77 -9.34 10.18 -4.40
C SER A 77 -7.83 9.98 -4.43
N ARG A 78 -7.16 10.16 -3.27
CA ARG A 78 -5.72 9.91 -3.16
C ARG A 78 -5.35 8.47 -3.50
N LEU A 79 -6.14 7.51 -3.03
CA LEU A 79 -5.92 6.10 -3.33
C LEU A 79 -6.01 5.83 -4.84
N LEU A 80 -7.02 6.38 -5.52
CA LEU A 80 -7.19 6.24 -6.97
C LEU A 80 -6.07 6.94 -7.75
N ASP A 81 -5.60 8.11 -7.30
CA ASP A 81 -4.49 8.83 -7.92
C ASP A 81 -3.18 8.04 -7.80
N GLU A 82 -2.88 7.48 -6.63
CA GLU A 82 -1.73 6.62 -6.41
C GLU A 82 -1.80 5.35 -7.28
N LEU A 83 -2.98 4.72 -7.34
CA LEU A 83 -3.21 3.56 -8.19
C LEU A 83 -3.02 3.89 -9.67
N ALA A 84 -3.58 5.00 -10.15
CA ALA A 84 -3.41 5.47 -11.53
C ALA A 84 -1.94 5.75 -11.86
N GLY A 85 -1.20 6.36 -10.93
CA GLY A 85 0.24 6.56 -11.05
C GLY A 85 1.01 5.24 -11.18
N TRP A 86 0.67 4.24 -10.36
CA TRP A 86 1.28 2.91 -10.44
C TRP A 86 0.92 2.19 -11.73
N LEU A 87 -0.33 2.28 -12.20
CA LEU A 87 -0.78 1.69 -13.46
C LEU A 87 0.07 2.19 -14.63
N ALA A 88 0.28 3.51 -14.72
CA ALA A 88 1.07 4.13 -15.78
C ALA A 88 2.56 3.77 -15.71
N GLN A 89 3.11 3.62 -14.50
CA GLN A 89 4.53 3.35 -14.30
C GLN A 89 4.88 1.87 -14.48
N VAL A 90 4.01 0.97 -14.04
CA VAL A 90 4.30 -0.47 -13.90
C VAL A 90 3.34 -1.31 -14.72
N TYR A 91 2.04 -1.31 -14.40
CA TYR A 91 1.09 -2.28 -14.94
C TYR A 91 0.95 -2.20 -16.47
N LEU A 92 0.83 -0.99 -17.01
CA LEU A 92 0.64 -0.74 -18.45
C LEU A 92 1.94 -0.86 -19.27
N ARG A 93 3.05 -1.28 -18.63
CA ARG A 93 4.29 -1.63 -19.35
C ARG A 93 4.25 -3.04 -19.94
N TYR A 94 3.24 -3.84 -19.61
CA TYR A 94 3.06 -5.19 -20.13
C TYR A 94 1.97 -5.21 -21.21
N PRO A 95 2.23 -5.74 -22.42
CA PRO A 95 1.26 -5.69 -23.53
C PRO A 95 -0.10 -6.35 -23.21
N ASP A 96 -0.08 -7.49 -22.54
CA ASP A 96 -1.29 -8.21 -22.11
C ASP A 96 -2.13 -7.42 -21.10
N ALA A 97 -1.51 -6.57 -20.28
CA ALA A 97 -2.21 -5.65 -19.38
C ALA A 97 -2.91 -4.52 -20.16
N VAL A 98 -2.24 -3.94 -21.17
CA VAL A 98 -2.82 -2.90 -22.04
C VAL A 98 -4.01 -3.46 -22.83
N GLU A 99 -3.89 -4.67 -23.36
CA GLU A 99 -4.95 -5.33 -24.13
C GLU A 99 -6.16 -5.74 -23.29
N SER A 100 -5.98 -5.93 -21.99
CA SER A 100 -7.03 -6.47 -21.10
C SER A 100 -7.74 -5.43 -20.25
N LEU A 101 -7.15 -4.25 -20.04
CA LEU A 101 -7.73 -3.21 -19.19
C LEU A 101 -8.66 -2.29 -19.99
N PRO A 102 -9.98 -2.34 -19.78
CA PRO A 102 -10.91 -1.44 -20.47
C PRO A 102 -10.79 0.00 -19.96
N ASP A 103 -11.20 0.97 -20.78
CA ASP A 103 -11.25 2.39 -20.41
C ASP A 103 -12.22 2.69 -19.25
N CYS A 104 -13.18 1.80 -19.01
CA CYS A 104 -14.15 1.86 -17.92
C CYS A 104 -13.70 1.17 -16.62
N TRP A 105 -12.42 0.80 -16.48
CA TRP A 105 -11.93 0.01 -15.32
C TRP A 105 -12.32 0.59 -13.95
N CYS A 106 -12.33 1.92 -13.78
CA CYS A 106 -12.65 2.55 -12.51
C CYS A 106 -14.14 2.54 -12.14
N TRP A 107 -15.03 2.19 -13.08
CA TRP A 107 -16.45 1.94 -12.80
C TRP A 107 -16.72 0.51 -12.29
N HIS A 108 -15.69 -0.32 -12.19
CA HIS A 108 -15.81 -1.70 -11.76
C HIS A 108 -15.08 -1.91 -10.43
N PRO A 109 -15.79 -1.89 -9.27
CA PRO A 109 -15.15 -1.95 -7.95
C PRO A 109 -14.25 -3.17 -7.76
N HIS A 110 -14.62 -4.32 -8.31
CA HIS A 110 -13.78 -5.53 -8.26
C HIS A 110 -12.50 -5.39 -9.09
N VAL A 111 -12.52 -4.63 -10.19
CA VAL A 111 -11.32 -4.35 -10.99
C VAL A 111 -10.38 -3.42 -10.22
N VAL A 112 -10.92 -2.40 -9.55
CA VAL A 112 -10.12 -1.51 -8.69
C VAL A 112 -9.48 -2.32 -7.55
N GLU A 113 -10.23 -3.20 -6.89
CA GLU A 113 -9.70 -4.12 -5.87
C GLU A 113 -8.56 -4.98 -6.42
N GLU A 114 -8.76 -5.61 -7.57
CA GLU A 114 -7.78 -6.48 -8.23
C GLU A 114 -6.46 -5.77 -8.57
N LEU A 115 -6.55 -4.52 -9.02
CA LEU A 115 -5.38 -3.70 -9.35
C LEU A 115 -4.69 -3.18 -8.10
N LEU A 116 -5.45 -2.84 -7.06
CA LEU A 116 -4.93 -2.31 -5.80
C LEU A 116 -4.05 -3.34 -5.10
N TRP A 117 -4.57 -4.55 -4.84
CA TRP A 117 -3.77 -5.58 -4.17
C TRP A 117 -2.55 -5.97 -5.02
N LEU A 118 -2.68 -6.00 -6.35
CA LEU A 118 -1.58 -6.31 -7.26
C LEU A 118 -0.45 -5.28 -7.19
N GLY A 119 -0.79 -4.00 -7.07
CA GLY A 119 0.18 -2.92 -6.85
C GLY A 119 0.91 -3.05 -5.52
N HIS A 120 0.20 -3.44 -4.46
CA HIS A 120 0.81 -3.73 -3.17
C HIS A 120 1.70 -4.97 -3.20
N ALA A 121 1.31 -6.02 -3.93
CA ALA A 121 2.13 -7.20 -4.10
C ALA A 121 3.41 -6.89 -4.90
N TRP A 122 3.33 -6.01 -5.91
CA TRP A 122 4.52 -5.49 -6.58
C TRP A 122 5.43 -4.72 -5.62
N SER A 123 4.87 -3.83 -4.81
CA SER A 123 5.64 -3.08 -3.81
C SER A 123 6.30 -4.02 -2.79
N ALA A 124 5.61 -5.07 -2.33
CA ALA A 124 6.19 -6.08 -1.44
C ALA A 124 7.32 -6.89 -2.12
N ALA A 125 7.22 -7.13 -3.42
CA ALA A 125 8.24 -7.86 -4.17
C ALA A 125 9.51 -7.04 -4.42
N TYR A 126 9.39 -5.72 -4.57
CA TYR A 126 10.47 -4.83 -5.02
C TYR A 126 10.93 -3.81 -3.98
N GLN A 127 10.21 -3.62 -2.88
CA GLN A 127 10.48 -2.58 -1.89
C GLN A 127 10.47 -3.11 -0.45
N GLY A 128 11.24 -2.45 0.40
CA GLY A 128 11.31 -2.77 1.82
C GLY A 128 12.19 -3.99 2.15
N PRO A 129 12.33 -4.31 3.44
CA PRO A 129 13.30 -5.31 3.92
C PRO A 129 12.93 -6.76 3.57
N ALA A 130 11.68 -7.03 3.19
CA ALA A 130 11.20 -8.37 2.83
C ALA A 130 11.16 -8.62 1.30
N ALA A 131 11.55 -7.62 0.49
CA ALA A 131 11.60 -7.75 -0.96
C ALA A 131 12.53 -8.90 -1.38
N SER A 132 12.15 -9.66 -2.40
CA SER A 132 12.94 -10.79 -2.87
C SER A 132 12.69 -11.14 -4.33
N VAL A 133 13.68 -11.75 -4.96
CA VAL A 133 13.55 -12.29 -6.33
C VAL A 133 12.45 -13.35 -6.40
N ALA A 134 12.22 -14.12 -5.33
CA ALA A 134 11.14 -15.10 -5.28
C ALA A 134 9.75 -14.44 -5.36
N LEU A 135 9.53 -13.36 -4.60
CA LEU A 135 8.28 -12.58 -4.67
C LEU A 135 8.11 -11.91 -6.04
N ALA A 136 9.19 -11.40 -6.63
CA ALA A 136 9.15 -10.86 -7.98
C ALA A 136 8.78 -11.96 -8.99
N GLY A 137 9.39 -13.15 -8.89
CA GLY A 137 9.07 -14.31 -9.72
C GLY A 137 7.60 -14.71 -9.62
N ASP A 138 7.05 -14.80 -8.41
CA ASP A 138 5.64 -15.09 -8.18
C ASP A 138 4.71 -14.02 -8.76
N TRP A 139 5.10 -12.74 -8.63
CA TRP A 139 4.35 -11.63 -9.20
C TRP A 139 4.24 -11.73 -10.73
N HIS A 140 5.36 -12.04 -11.40
CA HIS A 140 5.43 -12.18 -12.86
C HIS A 140 4.73 -13.43 -13.39
N ASP A 141 4.88 -14.56 -12.70
CA ASP A 141 4.38 -15.87 -13.15
C ASP A 141 2.90 -16.09 -12.83
N ARG A 142 2.47 -15.67 -11.62
CA ARG A 142 1.15 -16.04 -11.08
C ARG A 142 0.22 -14.87 -10.90
N GLN A 143 0.66 -13.85 -10.16
CA GLN A 143 -0.23 -12.81 -9.66
C GLN A 143 -0.72 -11.90 -10.79
N ARG A 144 0.21 -11.25 -11.51
CA ARG A 144 -0.12 -10.33 -12.61
C ARG A 144 -0.88 -11.03 -13.74
N PRO A 145 -0.44 -12.19 -14.26
CA PRO A 145 -1.23 -12.92 -15.27
C PRO A 145 -2.59 -13.36 -14.75
N GLY A 146 -2.71 -13.69 -13.47
CA GLY A 146 -3.97 -14.04 -12.82
C GLY A 146 -4.98 -12.89 -12.83
N VAL A 147 -4.53 -11.68 -12.47
CA VAL A 147 -5.35 -10.46 -12.50
C VAL A 147 -5.80 -10.13 -13.92
N VAL A 148 -4.86 -10.13 -14.88
CA VAL A 148 -5.16 -9.91 -16.31
C VAL A 148 -6.28 -10.85 -16.80
N ARG A 149 -6.20 -12.14 -16.47
CA ARG A 149 -7.23 -13.12 -16.84
C ARG A 149 -8.59 -12.80 -16.23
N ARG A 150 -8.66 -12.41 -14.96
CA ARG A 150 -9.93 -12.09 -14.27
C ARG A 150 -10.55 -10.78 -14.78
N ILE A 151 -9.75 -9.76 -15.03
CA ILE A 151 -10.22 -8.49 -15.63
C ILE A 151 -10.80 -8.79 -17.02
N LYS A 152 -10.05 -9.48 -17.88
CA LYS A 152 -10.50 -9.84 -19.23
C LYS A 152 -11.79 -10.65 -19.22
N ALA A 153 -11.92 -11.61 -18.30
CA ALA A 153 -13.11 -12.46 -18.20
C ALA A 153 -14.36 -11.72 -17.73
N THR A 154 -14.21 -10.71 -16.86
CA THR A 154 -15.35 -10.04 -16.23
C THR A 154 -15.79 -8.77 -16.96
N VAL A 155 -14.83 -7.98 -17.45
CA VAL A 155 -15.10 -6.64 -18.01
C VAL A 155 -14.42 -6.39 -19.35
N GLY A 156 -13.77 -7.41 -19.95
CA GLY A 156 -12.97 -7.23 -21.18
C GLY A 156 -13.74 -6.79 -22.42
N VAL A 157 -15.08 -6.90 -22.41
CA VAL A 157 -15.97 -6.40 -23.47
C VAL A 157 -16.76 -5.15 -23.05
N CYS A 158 -16.53 -4.65 -21.85
CA CYS A 158 -17.19 -3.46 -21.34
C CYS A 158 -16.51 -2.20 -21.88
N SER A 159 -17.29 -1.14 -22.09
CA SER A 159 -16.78 0.18 -22.47
C SER A 159 -17.39 1.25 -21.59
N ARG A 160 -16.80 2.45 -21.61
CA ARG A 160 -17.31 3.60 -20.87
C ARG A 160 -18.74 3.99 -21.25
N GLU A 161 -19.19 3.73 -22.48
CA GLU A 161 -20.56 4.00 -22.93
C GLU A 161 -21.60 3.17 -22.20
N ASN A 162 -21.24 1.97 -21.72
CA ASN A 162 -22.15 1.12 -20.97
C ASN A 162 -22.58 1.80 -19.66
N HIS A 163 -21.70 2.61 -19.06
CA HIS A 163 -21.90 3.32 -17.79
C HIS A 163 -22.63 4.66 -17.92
N GLN A 164 -23.27 4.92 -19.06
CA GLN A 164 -24.08 6.12 -19.27
C GLN A 164 -25.56 5.83 -19.00
N THR A 165 -26.20 6.67 -18.19
CA THR A 165 -27.65 6.66 -18.03
C THR A 165 -28.31 7.14 -19.33
N ARG A 166 -29.20 6.33 -19.91
CA ARG A 166 -29.91 6.65 -21.16
C ARG A 166 -31.41 6.38 -21.02
N PRO A 167 -32.30 7.29 -21.47
CA PRO A 167 -33.73 7.04 -21.47
C PRO A 167 -34.08 5.78 -22.27
N GLY A 168 -34.85 4.87 -21.67
CA GLY A 168 -35.29 3.62 -22.30
C GLY A 168 -34.27 2.47 -22.23
N TRP A 169 -33.12 2.67 -21.61
CA TRP A 169 -32.17 1.60 -21.30
C TRP A 169 -32.34 1.14 -19.84
N PRO A 170 -32.08 -0.14 -19.53
CA PRO A 170 -32.03 -0.59 -18.15
C PRO A 170 -30.93 0.18 -17.39
N ASP A 171 -31.22 0.60 -16.16
CA ASP A 171 -30.20 1.13 -15.28
C ASP A 171 -29.15 0.04 -15.02
N GLN A 172 -27.88 0.41 -15.18
CA GLN A 172 -26.80 -0.46 -14.74
C GLN A 172 -26.73 -0.45 -13.21
N ILE A 173 -26.79 -1.64 -12.63
CA ILE A 173 -26.56 -1.83 -11.19
C ILE A 173 -25.05 -1.64 -10.94
N THR A 174 -24.67 -0.45 -10.50
CA THR A 174 -23.29 -0.10 -10.15
C THR A 174 -23.05 -0.05 -8.64
N GLY A 175 -24.12 -0.07 -7.84
CA GLY A 175 -24.05 -0.15 -6.38
C GLY A 175 -23.79 -1.56 -5.86
N ALA A 176 -23.48 -1.67 -4.56
CA ALA A 176 -23.33 -2.96 -3.90
C ALA A 176 -24.65 -3.75 -4.01
N PRO A 177 -24.61 -5.03 -4.43
CA PRO A 177 -25.80 -5.86 -4.44
C PRO A 177 -26.29 -6.05 -3.00
N THR A 178 -27.60 -6.22 -2.84
CA THR A 178 -28.16 -6.67 -1.57
C THR A 178 -27.79 -8.13 -1.33
N VAL A 179 -27.56 -8.50 -0.07
CA VAL A 179 -27.27 -9.90 0.28
C VAL A 179 -28.55 -10.72 0.06
N PRO A 180 -28.54 -11.75 -0.81
CA PRO A 180 -29.72 -12.58 -1.00
C PRO A 180 -30.12 -13.27 0.30
N SER A 181 -31.42 -13.30 0.61
CA SER A 181 -31.97 -13.94 1.81
C SER A 181 -31.37 -13.44 3.13
N GLU A 182 -30.91 -12.18 3.19
CA GLU A 182 -30.39 -11.58 4.42
C GLU A 182 -31.41 -11.66 5.59
N ALA A 183 -32.70 -11.52 5.27
CA ALA A 183 -33.77 -11.66 6.25
C ALA A 183 -33.89 -13.07 6.88
N ASP A 184 -33.37 -14.11 6.23
CA ASP A 184 -33.43 -15.49 6.71
C ASP A 184 -32.26 -15.86 7.65
N LEU A 185 -31.24 -14.98 7.78
CA LEU A 185 -30.02 -15.29 8.54
C LEU A 185 -30.30 -15.68 9.99
N ASP A 186 -31.18 -14.94 10.67
CA ASP A 186 -31.55 -15.25 12.06
C ASP A 186 -32.25 -16.60 12.20
N ARG A 187 -33.07 -16.98 11.21
CA ARG A 187 -33.81 -18.24 11.21
C ARG A 187 -32.84 -19.41 11.02
N ILE A 188 -31.92 -19.30 10.06
CA ILE A 188 -30.92 -20.33 9.79
C ILE A 188 -29.91 -20.45 10.94
N SER A 189 -29.48 -19.32 11.52
CA SER A 189 -28.57 -19.30 12.67
C SER A 189 -29.15 -20.06 13.87
N ARG A 190 -30.43 -19.79 14.20
CA ARG A 190 -31.13 -20.50 15.27
C ARG A 190 -31.29 -21.99 15.00
N TRP A 191 -31.71 -22.36 13.79
CA TRP A 191 -31.81 -23.77 13.41
C TRP A 191 -30.45 -24.48 13.51
N TRP A 192 -29.36 -23.86 13.04
CA TRP A 192 -28.02 -24.43 13.14
C TRP A 192 -27.57 -24.65 14.59
N ALA A 193 -27.89 -23.70 15.48
CA ALA A 193 -27.52 -23.79 16.88
C ALA A 193 -28.28 -24.92 17.61
N ASP A 194 -29.59 -25.01 17.38
CA ASP A 194 -30.49 -25.77 18.26
C ASP A 194 -31.03 -27.06 17.63
N ALA A 195 -31.06 -27.16 16.30
CA ALA A 195 -31.79 -28.21 15.57
C ALA A 195 -31.07 -28.71 14.30
N ARG A 196 -29.74 -28.57 14.21
CA ARG A 196 -28.96 -28.88 12.99
C ARG A 196 -29.03 -30.33 12.50
N GLU A 197 -29.40 -31.27 13.37
CA GLU A 197 -29.56 -32.68 13.02
C GLU A 197 -30.96 -32.97 12.43
N GLU A 198 -31.88 -32.00 12.48
CA GLU A 198 -33.21 -32.04 11.89
C GLU A 198 -33.22 -31.43 10.48
N PRO A 199 -34.24 -31.69 9.64
CA PRO A 199 -34.35 -31.03 8.34
C PRO A 199 -34.36 -29.50 8.44
N ALA A 200 -33.62 -28.83 7.54
CA ALA A 200 -33.53 -27.38 7.52
C ALA A 200 -34.88 -26.71 7.22
N PRO A 201 -35.15 -25.53 7.81
CA PRO A 201 -36.38 -24.80 7.57
C PRO A 201 -36.53 -24.40 6.09
N GLU A 202 -37.71 -24.60 5.51
CA GLU A 202 -37.99 -24.21 4.13
C GLU A 202 -37.90 -22.69 3.93
N PRO A 203 -37.26 -22.19 2.87
CA PRO A 203 -37.25 -20.76 2.54
C PRO A 203 -38.67 -20.21 2.37
N PRO A 204 -38.93 -18.94 2.76
CA PRO A 204 -40.22 -18.32 2.49
C PRO A 204 -40.47 -18.27 0.97
N ALA A 205 -41.75 -18.31 0.57
CA ALA A 205 -42.13 -18.20 -0.84
C ALA A 205 -41.58 -16.89 -1.43
N SER A 206 -40.86 -16.99 -2.57
CA SER A 206 -40.27 -15.80 -3.19
C SER A 206 -41.31 -15.01 -3.99
N ASP A 207 -41.31 -13.69 -3.82
CA ASP A 207 -42.00 -12.74 -4.72
C ASP A 207 -41.18 -12.46 -5.99
N SER A 208 -40.22 -13.33 -6.32
CA SER A 208 -39.34 -13.11 -7.46
C SER A 208 -40.08 -13.42 -8.78
N PRO A 209 -40.04 -12.52 -9.79
CA PRO A 209 -40.74 -12.71 -11.06
C PRO A 209 -40.31 -13.97 -11.82
N ILE A 210 -39.13 -14.53 -11.52
CA ILE A 210 -38.62 -15.80 -12.08
C ILE A 210 -39.47 -17.00 -11.62
N SER A 211 -40.00 -16.97 -10.39
CA SER A 211 -40.87 -18.05 -9.85
C SER A 211 -42.22 -18.15 -10.56
N THR A 212 -42.66 -17.08 -11.24
CA THR A 212 -43.93 -17.04 -11.98
C THR A 212 -43.81 -17.73 -13.34
N VAL A 213 -42.65 -17.64 -13.99
CA VAL A 213 -42.39 -18.26 -15.30
C VAL A 213 -42.34 -19.78 -15.20
N LEU A 214 -41.73 -20.32 -14.14
CA LEU A 214 -41.68 -21.77 -13.91
C LEU A 214 -43.03 -22.40 -13.54
N ARG A 215 -43.97 -21.60 -12.99
CA ARG A 215 -45.32 -22.07 -12.63
C ARG A 215 -46.36 -21.97 -13.76
N GLY A 216 -46.07 -21.23 -14.83
CA GLY A 216 -46.97 -21.05 -15.98
C GLY A 216 -46.88 -22.13 -17.07
N GLY A 217 -45.92 -23.05 -16.98
CA GLY A 217 -45.58 -24.03 -18.03
C GLY A 217 -46.27 -25.40 -17.95
N ALA A 218 -47.41 -25.50 -17.26
CA ALA A 218 -48.19 -26.74 -17.21
C ALA A 218 -49.68 -26.46 -17.39
N ARG A 219 -50.13 -26.38 -18.65
CA ARG A 219 -51.47 -26.76 -19.10
C ARG A 219 -51.41 -27.30 -20.52
#